data_AF-A0A9D4U5B9-F1
#
_entry.id   AF-A0A9D4U5B9-F1
#
_cell.length_a   1.000
_cell.length_b   1.000
_cell.length_c   1.000
_cell.angle_alpha   90.00
_cell.angle_beta   90.00
_cell.angle_gamma   90.00
#
_symmetry.space_group_name_H-M   'P 1'
#
loop_
_entity.id
_entity.type
_entity.pdbx_description
1 polymer ?
#
loop_
_entity_poly.entity_id
_entity_poly.type
_entity_poly.pdbx_seq_one_letter_code
_entity_poly.pdbx_strand_id
1 'polypeptide(L)'
;MQTGEASVPEFSPDFAERFFGEDGKIIGYKNVKIIVWLHALSFHSHVEISHMDVAQDRKVRKQQVTDLSKIFKDIFGDGLIEDRAVFLELLASYKDFSDLLHQHGRKIASWNLSEERSWDKVENDTSDATKEILCLEDLTSKELKDWHARLTPLALMFIEAATPIELKDPRWEVYVCLEKASNESSCVWKMVGFCRVYRFFKYPDSTRLRVSQILVLPPYRGKQNGFHLLETVYQTAVERGSFEVTMEEPSSDLQVLRECMDTALLLSFDPVRSELQMALSKFKLNSELKGSIVNFKPWMPSPALVENVRQTLKICKTQFHYCWQVLIYLHIMGDAEEKVLSFFQSLVARMLRLEVFGNSKSVAVGKNKMLLDVENEHDSSRTFMMFKVKPSPGNGSNGVVKVDAYFKEAVDTDPETNAEDAFQELLKEREEEINQGHIAPLLGYGHGVSSPCSSLY
;
A
#
# COMPACT_ATOMS: atom_id res chain seq x y z
N MET A 1 -11.79 36.59 -10.87
CA MET A 1 -10.45 36.54 -10.26
C MET A 1 -10.39 37.59 -9.16
N GLN A 2 -10.87 37.24 -7.97
CA GLN A 2 -10.69 38.04 -6.78
C GLN A 2 -9.52 37.45 -5.99
N THR A 3 -8.60 38.34 -5.68
CA THR A 3 -7.39 38.18 -4.88
C THR A 3 -7.74 37.68 -3.48
N GLY A 4 -7.37 36.44 -3.16
CA GLY A 4 -7.54 35.85 -1.82
C GLY A 4 -7.63 34.33 -1.77
N GLU A 5 -7.75 33.64 -2.90
CA GLU A 5 -7.78 32.16 -2.93
C GLU A 5 -6.40 31.60 -2.55
N ALA A 6 -6.37 30.75 -1.51
CA ALA A 6 -5.25 29.86 -1.29
C ALA A 6 -4.92 29.14 -2.61
N SER A 7 -3.64 29.07 -2.98
CA SER A 7 -3.20 28.47 -4.23
C SER A 7 -3.80 27.06 -4.38
N VAL A 8 -4.58 26.83 -5.44
CA VAL A 8 -5.13 25.50 -5.73
C VAL A 8 -3.94 24.57 -6.00
N PRO A 9 -3.79 23.45 -5.28
CA PRO A 9 -2.68 22.55 -5.50
C PRO A 9 -2.74 21.93 -6.91
N GLU A 10 -1.66 22.05 -7.67
CA GLU A 10 -1.49 21.42 -8.98
C GLU A 10 -0.52 20.23 -8.85
N PHE A 11 -0.84 19.11 -9.50
CA PHE A 11 0.00 17.91 -9.52
C PHE A 11 -0.25 17.09 -10.79
N SER A 12 0.73 16.27 -11.17
CA SER A 12 0.64 15.39 -12.33
C SER A 12 0.25 13.97 -11.90
N PRO A 13 -0.52 13.23 -12.71
CA PRO A 13 -0.77 11.81 -12.50
C PRO A 13 0.50 10.99 -12.75
N ASP A 14 0.66 9.88 -12.02
CA ASP A 14 1.82 8.99 -12.14
C ASP A 14 1.66 8.02 -13.33
N PHE A 15 0.41 7.60 -13.61
CA PHE A 15 0.10 6.56 -14.60
C PHE A 15 -1.02 6.93 -15.59
N ALA A 16 -1.08 8.17 -16.07
CA ALA A 16 -2.17 8.61 -16.95
C ALA A 16 -2.12 8.01 -18.37
N GLU A 17 -0.98 7.47 -18.80
CA GLU A 17 -0.80 6.82 -20.09
C GLU A 17 -1.82 5.71 -20.35
N ARG A 18 -2.22 4.98 -19.31
CA ARG A 18 -3.23 3.90 -19.40
C ARG A 18 -4.59 4.34 -19.94
N PHE A 19 -4.90 5.64 -19.89
CA PHE A 19 -6.14 6.18 -20.40
C PHE A 19 -6.12 6.42 -21.92
N PHE A 20 -4.95 6.35 -22.55
CA PHE A 20 -4.75 6.73 -23.95
C PHE A 20 -4.42 5.51 -24.84
N GLY A 21 -5.07 4.37 -24.57
CA GLY A 21 -4.91 3.12 -25.30
C GLY A 21 -3.59 2.40 -24.99
N GLU A 22 -3.31 1.32 -25.73
CA GLU A 22 -2.13 0.47 -25.51
C GLU A 22 -0.80 1.23 -25.65
N ASP A 23 -0.74 2.19 -26.57
CA ASP A 23 0.47 2.98 -26.82
C ASP A 23 0.65 4.16 -25.84
N GLY A 24 -0.36 4.47 -25.02
CA GLY A 24 -0.34 5.57 -24.07
C GLY A 24 -0.18 6.96 -24.69
N LYS A 25 -0.68 7.16 -25.91
CA LYS A 25 -0.42 8.36 -26.73
C LYS A 25 -1.69 9.11 -27.12
N ILE A 26 -1.61 10.44 -27.05
CA ILE A 26 -2.60 11.35 -27.61
C ILE A 26 -2.17 11.74 -29.03
N ILE A 27 -2.99 11.42 -30.03
CA ILE A 27 -2.71 11.62 -31.45
C ILE A 27 -3.63 12.70 -32.01
N GLY A 28 -3.05 13.61 -32.80
CA GLY A 28 -3.80 14.58 -33.61
C GLY A 28 -3.88 16.00 -33.06
N TYR A 29 -3.24 16.29 -31.92
CA TYR A 29 -3.23 17.62 -31.30
C TYR A 29 -1.82 18.21 -31.25
N LYS A 30 -1.69 19.50 -31.56
CA LYS A 30 -0.45 20.27 -31.37
C LYS A 30 -0.50 21.02 -30.05
N ASN A 31 0.47 20.78 -29.16
CA ASN A 31 0.57 21.42 -27.84
C ASN A 31 -0.73 21.30 -27.03
N VAL A 32 -1.25 20.07 -26.92
CA VAL A 32 -2.41 19.80 -26.09
C VAL A 32 -2.06 20.01 -24.62
N LYS A 33 -2.91 20.75 -23.91
CA LYS A 33 -2.89 20.91 -22.47
C LYS A 33 -4.25 20.50 -21.93
N ILE A 34 -4.25 19.57 -21.00
CA ILE A 34 -5.43 19.04 -20.34
C ILE A 34 -5.33 19.42 -18.87
N ILE A 35 -6.36 20.07 -18.34
CA ILE A 35 -6.48 20.40 -16.93
C ILE A 35 -7.70 19.67 -16.39
N VAL A 36 -7.49 18.84 -15.38
CA VAL A 36 -8.57 18.15 -14.65
C VAL A 36 -8.74 18.84 -13.30
N TRP A 37 -9.86 19.51 -13.12
CA TRP A 37 -10.27 20.08 -11.85
C TRP A 37 -11.02 19.03 -11.04
N LEU A 38 -10.76 18.95 -9.74
CA LEU A 38 -11.40 18.01 -8.82
C LEU A 38 -11.92 18.76 -7.60
N HIS A 39 -13.18 18.52 -7.24
CA HIS A 39 -13.72 19.01 -5.97
C HIS A 39 -13.02 18.31 -4.80
N ALA A 40 -12.53 19.07 -3.81
CA ALA A 40 -11.64 18.60 -2.75
C ALA A 40 -12.18 17.48 -1.82
N LEU A 41 -13.51 17.35 -1.71
CA LEU A 41 -14.16 16.28 -0.93
C LEU A 41 -14.91 15.25 -1.80
N SER A 42 -15.73 15.72 -2.74
CA SER A 42 -16.63 14.89 -3.53
C SER A 42 -16.00 14.28 -4.77
N PHE A 43 -14.91 14.84 -5.28
CA PHE A 43 -14.23 14.44 -6.52
C PHE A 43 -15.10 14.49 -7.78
N HIS A 44 -16.16 15.30 -7.78
CA HIS A 44 -16.71 15.77 -9.06
C HIS A 44 -15.59 16.44 -9.85
N SER A 45 -15.56 16.16 -11.15
CA SER A 45 -14.48 16.59 -12.02
C SER A 45 -14.97 17.54 -13.10
N HIS A 46 -14.08 18.42 -13.54
CA HIS A 46 -14.29 19.24 -14.74
C HIS A 46 -13.00 19.21 -15.56
N VAL A 47 -13.11 19.01 -16.86
CA VAL A 47 -11.95 18.86 -17.75
C VAL A 47 -11.90 20.01 -18.75
N GLU A 48 -10.81 20.76 -18.72
CA GLU A 48 -10.51 21.80 -19.69
C GLU A 48 -9.43 21.29 -20.66
N ILE A 49 -9.77 21.23 -21.95
CA ILE A 49 -8.86 20.80 -23.00
C ILE A 49 -8.54 22.02 -23.86
N SER A 50 -7.25 22.35 -23.98
CA SER A 50 -6.78 23.41 -24.88
C SER A 50 -5.67 22.87 -25.78
N HIS A 51 -5.59 23.35 -27.02
CA HIS A 51 -4.58 22.95 -27.99
C HIS A 51 -4.33 24.10 -28.97
N MET A 52 -3.14 24.13 -29.58
CA MET A 52 -2.82 25.17 -30.58
C MET A 52 -3.44 24.86 -31.95
N ASP A 53 -3.47 23.60 -32.35
CA ASP A 53 -4.00 23.17 -33.65
C ASP A 53 -4.37 21.68 -33.60
N VAL A 54 -5.24 21.25 -34.52
CA VAL A 54 -5.63 19.85 -34.73
C VAL A 54 -5.13 19.42 -36.10
N ALA A 55 -4.47 18.27 -36.17
CA ALA A 55 -3.86 17.77 -37.40
C ALA A 55 -4.89 17.71 -38.55
N GLN A 56 -4.64 18.50 -39.59
CA GLN A 56 -5.46 18.53 -40.81
C GLN A 56 -4.99 17.54 -41.89
N ASP A 57 -3.80 16.95 -41.72
CA ASP A 57 -3.19 16.06 -42.71
C ASP A 57 -4.00 14.78 -42.91
N ARG A 58 -4.21 14.42 -44.17
CA ARG A 58 -4.96 13.24 -44.62
C ARG A 58 -4.33 11.93 -44.13
N LYS A 59 -3.02 11.88 -43.86
CA LYS A 59 -2.34 10.70 -43.26
C LYS A 59 -2.66 10.55 -41.76
N VAL A 60 -2.73 11.65 -41.01
CA VAL A 60 -3.12 11.63 -39.59
C VAL A 60 -4.62 11.39 -39.45
N ARG A 61 -5.48 11.88 -40.35
CA ARG A 61 -6.91 11.48 -40.37
C ARG A 61 -7.15 9.99 -40.61
N LYS A 62 -6.20 9.26 -41.23
CA LYS A 62 -6.26 7.79 -41.34
C LYS A 62 -5.93 7.09 -40.01
N GLN A 63 -5.18 7.75 -39.13
CA GLN A 63 -4.85 7.31 -37.78
C GLN A 63 -5.80 8.06 -36.84
N GLN A 64 -6.98 7.50 -36.59
CA GLN A 64 -8.10 8.15 -35.89
C GLN A 64 -7.65 9.09 -34.75
N VAL A 65 -7.94 10.40 -34.89
CA VAL A 65 -7.61 11.42 -33.86
C VAL A 65 -8.18 10.97 -32.52
N THR A 66 -7.40 11.10 -31.46
CA THR A 66 -7.79 10.67 -30.12
C THR A 66 -9.01 11.47 -29.64
N ASP A 67 -10.13 10.81 -29.37
CA ASP A 67 -11.34 11.47 -28.85
C ASP A 67 -11.21 11.69 -27.34
N LEU A 68 -10.58 12.81 -26.96
CA LEU A 68 -10.37 13.15 -25.55
C LEU A 68 -11.68 13.34 -24.79
N SER A 69 -12.74 13.86 -25.43
CA SER A 69 -14.04 14.05 -24.78
C SER A 69 -14.64 12.71 -24.38
N LYS A 70 -14.64 11.74 -25.31
CA LYS A 70 -15.09 10.38 -25.03
C LYS A 70 -14.24 9.73 -23.94
N ILE A 71 -12.91 9.81 -24.03
CA ILE A 71 -12.01 9.22 -23.03
C ILE A 71 -12.32 9.74 -21.63
N PHE A 72 -12.47 11.06 -21.44
CA PHE A 72 -12.75 11.61 -20.12
C PHE A 72 -14.17 11.31 -19.63
N LYS A 73 -15.16 11.18 -20.53
CA LYS A 73 -16.49 10.66 -20.18
C LYS A 73 -16.42 9.20 -19.71
N ASP A 74 -15.63 8.37 -20.38
CA ASP A 74 -15.47 6.96 -20.02
C ASP A 74 -14.73 6.81 -18.66
N ILE A 75 -13.75 7.67 -18.37
CA ILE A 75 -12.99 7.66 -17.12
C ILE A 75 -13.83 8.15 -15.94
N PHE A 76 -14.40 9.35 -16.06
CA PHE A 76 -15.04 10.04 -14.95
C PHE A 76 -16.54 9.75 -14.83
N GLY A 77 -17.15 9.19 -15.88
CA GLY A 77 -18.57 8.84 -15.93
C GLY A 77 -19.47 10.00 -15.53
N ASP A 78 -20.47 9.70 -14.71
CA ASP A 78 -21.43 10.67 -14.16
C ASP A 78 -20.77 11.70 -13.23
N GLY A 79 -19.51 11.51 -12.82
CA GLY A 79 -18.75 12.47 -12.03
C GLY A 79 -18.22 13.66 -12.83
N LEU A 80 -18.22 13.59 -14.17
CA LEU A 80 -17.75 14.65 -15.05
C LEU A 80 -18.82 15.72 -15.27
N ILE A 81 -18.52 16.94 -14.86
CA ILE A 81 -19.35 18.11 -15.13
C ILE A 81 -18.75 18.86 -16.32
N GLU A 82 -19.45 18.84 -17.46
CA GLU A 82 -18.96 19.47 -18.70
C GLU A 82 -19.03 21.01 -18.66
N ASP A 83 -20.07 21.57 -18.05
CA ASP A 83 -20.24 23.01 -17.95
C ASP A 83 -19.49 23.57 -16.74
N ARG A 84 -18.57 24.50 -16.99
CA ARG A 84 -17.75 25.11 -15.95
C ARG A 84 -18.56 25.92 -14.94
N ALA A 85 -19.60 26.63 -15.37
CA ALA A 85 -20.43 27.41 -14.46
C ALA A 85 -21.20 26.47 -13.52
N VAL A 86 -21.75 25.37 -14.04
CA VAL A 86 -22.40 24.33 -13.23
C VAL A 86 -21.42 23.69 -12.25
N PHE A 87 -20.17 23.42 -12.67
CA PHE A 87 -19.14 22.90 -11.78
C PHE A 87 -18.83 23.87 -10.63
N LEU A 88 -18.71 25.17 -10.92
CA LEU A 88 -18.46 26.21 -9.91
C LEU A 88 -19.65 26.39 -8.96
N GLU A 89 -20.88 26.33 -9.45
CA GLU A 89 -22.09 26.34 -8.62
C GLU A 89 -22.13 25.14 -7.68
N LEU A 90 -21.70 23.96 -8.15
CA LEU A 90 -21.60 22.76 -7.34
C LEU A 90 -20.65 22.98 -6.14
N LEU A 91 -19.49 23.63 -6.34
CA LEU A 91 -18.53 23.92 -5.26
C LEU A 91 -19.17 24.71 -4.09
N ALA A 92 -20.15 25.57 -4.37
CA ALA A 92 -20.78 26.43 -3.38
C ALA A 92 -21.84 25.72 -2.51
N SER A 93 -22.35 24.57 -2.93
CA SER A 93 -23.48 23.88 -2.27
C SER A 93 -23.08 22.84 -1.20
N TYR A 94 -21.79 22.66 -0.94
CA TYR A 94 -21.27 21.36 -0.48
C TYR A 94 -21.16 21.10 1.04
N LYS A 95 -22.01 21.71 1.88
CA LYS A 95 -22.12 21.32 3.30
C LYS A 95 -22.69 19.90 3.49
N ASP A 96 -23.58 19.49 2.59
CA ASP A 96 -24.35 18.24 2.73
C ASP A 96 -23.49 16.97 2.56
N PHE A 97 -22.32 17.07 1.94
CA PHE A 97 -21.51 15.90 1.61
C PHE A 97 -20.56 15.46 2.72
N SER A 98 -20.04 16.39 3.51
CA SER A 98 -19.34 15.98 4.73
C SER A 98 -20.29 15.22 5.64
N ASP A 99 -21.53 15.68 5.75
CA ASP A 99 -22.55 15.04 6.56
C ASP A 99 -22.86 13.63 6.05
N LEU A 100 -22.90 13.40 4.73
CA LEU A 100 -23.04 12.07 4.15
C LEU A 100 -21.93 11.10 4.62
N LEU A 101 -20.66 11.53 4.54
CA LEU A 101 -19.52 10.70 4.96
C LEU A 101 -19.55 10.42 6.46
N HIS A 102 -19.90 11.40 7.29
CA HIS A 102 -20.00 11.21 8.75
C HIS A 102 -21.23 10.38 9.14
N GLN A 103 -22.33 10.46 8.38
CA GLN A 103 -23.53 9.66 8.62
C GLN A 103 -23.28 8.17 8.36
N HIS A 104 -22.52 7.86 7.31
CA HIS A 104 -22.25 6.47 6.93
C HIS A 104 -20.92 5.92 7.47
N GLY A 105 -20.00 6.81 7.87
CA GLY A 105 -18.67 6.46 8.32
C GLY A 105 -18.59 6.35 9.84
N ARG A 106 -18.00 5.27 10.33
CA ARG A 106 -17.59 5.15 11.73
C ARG A 106 -16.26 5.86 11.91
N LYS A 107 -16.23 6.90 12.74
CA LYS A 107 -14.97 7.57 13.11
C LYS A 107 -14.07 6.63 13.90
N ILE A 108 -12.82 6.46 13.45
CA ILE A 108 -11.83 5.58 14.08
C ILE A 108 -10.74 6.39 14.79
N ALA A 109 -10.25 7.45 14.16
CA ALA A 109 -9.16 8.28 14.69
C ALA A 109 -9.43 9.77 14.46
N SER A 110 -8.84 10.62 15.30
CA SER A 110 -8.87 12.08 15.18
C SER A 110 -7.67 12.70 15.87
N TRP A 111 -7.06 13.71 15.26
CA TRP A 111 -5.93 14.43 15.83
C TRP A 111 -5.85 15.87 15.32
N ASN A 112 -5.15 16.72 16.06
CA ASN A 112 -4.89 18.10 15.66
C ASN A 112 -3.45 18.25 15.15
N LEU A 113 -3.26 19.01 14.06
CA LEU A 113 -1.92 19.28 13.52
C LEU A 113 -1.05 20.10 14.48
N SER A 114 -1.65 20.89 15.38
CA SER A 114 -0.93 21.66 16.40
C SER A 114 -0.32 20.77 17.49
N GLU A 115 -0.89 19.59 17.73
CA GLU A 115 -0.38 18.60 18.69
C GLU A 115 0.77 17.76 18.10
N GLU A 116 0.75 17.50 16.79
CA GLU A 116 1.87 16.84 16.07
C GLU A 116 3.10 17.75 15.95
N ARG A 117 2.92 19.07 15.75
CA ARG A 117 4.01 20.03 15.45
C ARG A 117 4.87 20.48 16.63
N SER A 118 4.75 19.91 17.82
CA SER A 118 5.40 20.46 19.03
C SER A 118 6.95 20.28 19.07
N TRP A 119 7.58 19.73 18.03
CA TRP A 119 9.05 19.51 18.01
C TRP A 119 9.83 20.33 16.98
N ASP A 120 9.18 20.89 15.96
CA ASP A 120 9.79 21.83 15.00
C ASP A 120 9.18 23.23 15.15
N LYS A 121 9.72 24.02 16.08
CA LYS A 121 9.44 25.47 16.14
C LYS A 121 10.20 26.18 15.01
N VAL A 122 9.70 26.05 13.79
CA VAL A 122 9.81 27.13 12.81
C VAL A 122 8.56 28.00 13.02
N GLU A 123 8.74 29.12 13.72
CA GLU A 123 7.72 30.16 13.84
C GLU A 123 7.29 30.59 12.44
N ASN A 124 6.10 30.18 11.97
CA ASN A 124 5.21 31.01 11.14
C ASN A 124 3.91 30.38 10.64
N ASP A 125 3.48 29.18 11.04
CA ASP A 125 2.17 28.69 10.57
C ASP A 125 1.36 27.92 11.63
N THR A 126 0.69 28.69 12.50
CA THR A 126 -0.29 28.18 13.48
C THR A 126 -1.64 27.95 12.79
N SER A 127 -1.77 26.88 12.01
CA SER A 127 -3.06 26.39 11.52
C SER A 127 -3.58 25.27 12.43
N ASP A 128 -4.68 25.52 13.14
CA ASP A 128 -5.34 24.57 14.05
C ASP A 128 -6.20 23.56 13.25
N ALA A 129 -5.59 22.89 12.27
CA ALA A 129 -6.32 21.97 11.40
C ALA A 129 -6.52 20.63 12.12
N THR A 130 -7.75 20.15 12.13
CA THR A 130 -8.11 18.82 12.66
C THR A 130 -8.19 17.82 11.52
N LYS A 131 -7.62 16.64 11.73
CA LYS A 131 -7.77 15.49 10.85
C LYS A 131 -8.56 14.38 11.54
N GLU A 132 -9.21 13.56 10.73
CA GLU A 132 -9.87 12.35 11.19
C GLU A 132 -9.89 11.27 10.11
N ILE A 133 -10.09 10.03 10.56
CA ILE A 133 -10.28 8.88 9.69
C ILE A 133 -11.67 8.27 9.95
N LEU A 134 -12.45 8.18 8.89
CA LEU A 134 -13.76 7.51 8.87
C LEU A 134 -13.62 6.15 8.19
N CYS A 135 -14.21 5.10 8.74
CA CYS A 135 -14.33 3.78 8.13
C CYS A 135 -15.75 3.60 7.57
N LEU A 136 -15.85 3.44 6.25
CA LEU A 136 -17.07 3.12 5.52
C LEU A 136 -17.12 1.61 5.29
N GLU A 137 -17.97 0.91 6.03
CA GLU A 137 -18.12 -0.56 5.98
C GLU A 137 -19.26 -0.99 5.05
N ASP A 138 -20.30 -0.16 4.91
CA ASP A 138 -21.43 -0.38 4.02
C ASP A 138 -21.37 0.59 2.84
N LEU A 139 -20.96 0.06 1.68
CA LEU A 139 -20.87 0.81 0.43
C LEU A 139 -22.12 0.59 -0.44
N THR A 140 -23.24 0.14 0.13
CA THR A 140 -24.43 -0.21 -0.67
C THR A 140 -25.32 0.98 -1.00
N SER A 141 -25.24 2.10 -0.26
CA SER A 141 -26.04 3.30 -0.53
C SER A 141 -25.69 3.89 -1.90
N LYS A 142 -26.69 4.45 -2.58
CA LYS A 142 -26.50 4.99 -3.94
C LYS A 142 -25.50 6.15 -3.91
N GLU A 143 -25.63 7.02 -2.92
CA GLU A 143 -24.82 8.21 -2.74
C GLU A 143 -23.35 7.88 -2.50
N LEU A 144 -23.05 6.84 -1.70
CA LEU A 144 -21.67 6.38 -1.49
C LEU A 144 -21.11 5.64 -2.71
N LYS A 145 -21.93 4.88 -3.44
CA LYS A 145 -21.50 4.24 -4.69
C LYS A 145 -21.09 5.28 -5.72
N ASP A 146 -21.93 6.29 -5.91
CA ASP A 146 -21.68 7.37 -6.85
C ASP A 146 -20.42 8.15 -6.44
N TRP A 147 -20.20 8.40 -5.15
CA TRP A 147 -18.97 9.00 -4.66
C TRP A 147 -17.73 8.13 -4.85
N HIS A 148 -17.81 6.85 -4.48
CA HIS A 148 -16.70 5.93 -4.62
C HIS A 148 -16.28 5.77 -6.08
N ALA A 149 -17.25 5.73 -7.01
CA ALA A 149 -16.99 5.70 -8.44
C ALA A 149 -16.07 6.86 -8.88
N ARG A 150 -16.24 8.05 -8.30
CA ARG A 150 -15.39 9.22 -8.57
C ARG A 150 -13.96 9.11 -7.99
N LEU A 151 -13.72 8.20 -7.05
CA LEU A 151 -12.37 7.88 -6.56
C LEU A 151 -11.61 6.91 -7.46
N THR A 152 -12.31 6.14 -8.31
CA THR A 152 -11.69 5.14 -9.17
C THR A 152 -10.67 5.74 -10.15
N PRO A 153 -10.96 6.87 -10.83
CA PRO A 153 -9.96 7.56 -11.66
C PRO A 153 -8.68 7.92 -10.91
N LEU A 154 -8.77 8.31 -9.63
CA LEU A 154 -7.61 8.64 -8.80
C LEU A 154 -6.76 7.40 -8.51
N ALA A 155 -7.40 6.29 -8.15
CA ALA A 155 -6.69 5.02 -7.97
C ALA A 155 -5.95 4.63 -9.25
N LEU A 156 -6.62 4.73 -10.41
CA LEU A 156 -6.00 4.42 -11.70
C LEU A 156 -4.84 5.36 -12.04
N MET A 157 -4.90 6.65 -11.66
CA MET A 157 -3.83 7.62 -11.93
C MET A 157 -2.59 7.47 -11.07
N PHE A 158 -2.72 6.92 -9.86
CA PHE A 158 -1.67 6.97 -8.83
C PHE A 158 -1.25 5.61 -8.26
N ILE A 159 -1.88 4.51 -8.71
CA ILE A 159 -1.56 3.15 -8.30
C ILE A 159 -1.39 2.30 -9.57
N GLU A 160 -0.19 1.75 -9.76
CA GLU A 160 0.22 1.09 -10.99
C GLU A 160 -0.73 -0.04 -11.42
N ALA A 161 -1.05 -0.96 -10.53
CA ALA A 161 -1.93 -2.10 -10.82
C ALA A 161 -3.37 -1.92 -10.28
N ALA A 162 -3.82 -0.68 -10.06
CA ALA A 162 -5.17 -0.46 -9.54
C ALA A 162 -6.26 -0.97 -10.49
N THR A 163 -7.26 -1.60 -9.89
CA THR A 163 -8.51 -1.99 -10.54
C THR A 163 -9.71 -1.50 -9.72
N PRO A 164 -10.88 -1.27 -10.35
CA PRO A 164 -12.09 -0.96 -9.61
C PRO A 164 -12.47 -2.10 -8.65
N ILE A 165 -12.94 -1.77 -7.44
CA ILE A 165 -13.40 -2.78 -6.46
C ILE A 165 -14.89 -3.10 -6.63
N GLU A 166 -15.30 -4.28 -6.17
CA GLU A 166 -16.70 -4.73 -6.26
C GLU A 166 -17.55 -4.22 -5.09
N LEU A 167 -18.28 -3.12 -5.31
CA LEU A 167 -19.08 -2.45 -4.28
C LEU A 167 -20.28 -3.24 -3.73
N LYS A 168 -20.61 -4.39 -4.33
CA LYS A 168 -21.67 -5.28 -3.84
C LYS A 168 -21.17 -6.27 -2.80
N ASP A 169 -19.85 -6.51 -2.74
CA ASP A 169 -19.27 -7.42 -1.77
C ASP A 169 -19.11 -6.67 -0.42
N PRO A 170 -19.84 -7.07 0.64
CA PRO A 170 -19.82 -6.38 1.93
C PRO A 170 -18.47 -6.51 2.66
N ARG A 171 -17.54 -7.33 2.16
CA ARG A 171 -16.19 -7.51 2.73
C ARG A 171 -15.24 -6.36 2.44
N TRP A 172 -15.60 -5.46 1.51
CA TRP A 172 -14.85 -4.23 1.26
C TRP A 172 -15.13 -3.17 2.33
N GLU A 173 -14.09 -2.49 2.76
CA GLU A 173 -14.13 -1.32 3.62
C GLU A 173 -13.29 -0.21 3.02
N VAL A 174 -13.71 1.04 3.22
CA VAL A 174 -12.95 2.22 2.79
C VAL A 174 -12.68 3.11 3.99
N TYR A 175 -11.41 3.28 4.32
CA TYR A 175 -10.93 4.24 5.30
C TYR A 175 -10.64 5.54 4.57
N VAL A 176 -11.22 6.64 5.04
CA VAL A 176 -11.13 7.96 4.40
C VAL A 176 -10.50 8.92 5.39
N CYS A 177 -9.37 9.53 5.01
CA CYS A 177 -8.72 10.56 5.80
C CYS A 177 -9.24 11.93 5.36
N LEU A 178 -9.83 12.66 6.31
CA LEU A 178 -10.39 13.99 6.11
C LEU A 178 -9.60 15.02 6.91
N GLU A 179 -9.45 16.22 6.35
CA GLU A 179 -8.86 17.37 7.02
C GLU A 179 -9.84 18.54 7.01
N LYS A 180 -10.04 19.16 8.17
CA LYS A 180 -10.88 20.33 8.34
C LYS A 180 -10.03 21.59 8.30
N ALA A 181 -10.34 22.52 7.40
CA ALA A 181 -9.70 23.83 7.35
C ALA A 181 -10.08 24.67 8.58
N SER A 182 -9.10 25.34 9.21
CA SER A 182 -9.28 26.09 10.46
C SER A 182 -9.85 27.51 10.27
N ASN A 183 -9.72 28.11 9.09
CA ASN A 183 -9.83 29.57 8.91
C ASN A 183 -11.06 30.06 8.13
N GLU A 184 -12.03 29.20 7.85
CA GLU A 184 -13.25 29.63 7.17
C GLU A 184 -14.43 29.65 8.13
N SER A 185 -15.25 30.70 8.06
CA SER A 185 -16.57 30.77 8.72
C SER A 185 -17.50 29.60 8.34
N SER A 186 -17.12 28.83 7.32
CA SER A 186 -17.64 27.52 6.92
C SER A 186 -16.69 26.39 7.33
N CYS A 187 -17.24 25.33 7.96
CA CYS A 187 -16.53 24.08 8.18
C CYS A 187 -16.32 23.36 6.82
N VAL A 188 -15.19 23.61 6.17
CA VAL A 188 -14.86 22.95 4.89
C VAL A 188 -13.94 21.77 5.16
N TRP A 189 -14.45 20.58 4.87
CA TRP A 189 -13.69 19.34 4.86
C TRP A 189 -13.11 19.09 3.48
N LYS A 190 -11.88 18.58 3.44
CA LYS A 190 -11.25 18.03 2.23
C LYS A 190 -10.80 16.61 2.50
N MET A 191 -10.84 15.78 1.46
CA MET A 191 -10.27 14.43 1.54
C MET A 191 -8.77 14.49 1.27
N VAL A 192 -8.01 13.88 2.15
CA VAL A 192 -6.54 13.84 2.11
C VAL A 192 -6.03 12.56 1.46
N GLY A 193 -6.75 11.46 1.67
CA GLY A 193 -6.41 10.15 1.14
C GLY A 193 -7.43 9.10 1.53
N PHE A 194 -7.27 7.89 1.00
CA PHE A 194 -8.10 6.75 1.36
C PHE A 194 -7.30 5.45 1.38
N CYS A 195 -7.84 4.44 2.05
CA CYS A 195 -7.34 3.07 2.08
C CYS A 195 -8.51 2.10 1.91
N ARG A 196 -8.45 1.24 0.90
CA ARG A 196 -9.42 0.18 0.62
C ARG A 196 -8.89 -1.13 1.18
N VAL A 197 -9.67 -1.75 2.05
CA VAL A 197 -9.32 -2.96 2.78
C VAL A 197 -10.36 -4.03 2.50
N TYR A 198 -9.90 -5.25 2.25
CA TYR A 198 -10.76 -6.40 2.08
C TYR A 198 -10.66 -7.35 3.28
N ARG A 199 -11.81 -7.82 3.78
CA ARG A 199 -11.89 -8.80 4.87
C ARG A 199 -11.90 -10.23 4.31
N PHE A 200 -10.72 -10.85 4.22
CA PHE A 200 -10.61 -12.26 3.84
C PHE A 200 -11.03 -13.18 4.99
N PHE A 201 -11.90 -14.13 4.72
CA PHE A 201 -12.23 -15.18 5.67
C PHE A 201 -10.98 -16.01 6.01
N LYS A 202 -10.77 -16.23 7.31
CA LYS A 202 -9.71 -17.07 7.86
C LYS A 202 -10.33 -18.14 8.73
N TYR A 203 -10.34 -19.37 8.22
CA TYR A 203 -10.78 -20.54 8.98
C TYR A 203 -10.10 -20.64 10.36
N PRO A 204 -10.84 -21.06 11.42
CA PRO A 204 -12.26 -21.45 11.39
C PRO A 204 -13.25 -20.29 11.40
N ASP A 205 -12.93 -19.19 12.06
CA ASP A 205 -13.89 -18.15 12.45
C ASP A 205 -13.24 -16.77 12.64
N SER A 206 -12.23 -16.46 11.82
CA SER A 206 -11.50 -15.19 11.90
C SER A 206 -11.45 -14.49 10.54
N THR A 207 -10.85 -13.30 10.51
CA THR A 207 -10.66 -12.49 9.30
C THR A 207 -9.21 -12.04 9.18
N ARG A 208 -8.71 -11.96 7.94
CA ARG A 208 -7.49 -11.23 7.61
C ARG A 208 -7.89 -9.92 6.94
N LEU A 209 -7.35 -8.81 7.43
CA LEU A 209 -7.51 -7.53 6.76
C LEU A 209 -6.41 -7.41 5.71
N ARG A 210 -6.78 -7.30 4.44
CA ARG A 210 -5.82 -7.04 3.36
C ARG A 210 -5.99 -5.62 2.85
N VAL A 211 -5.00 -4.77 3.06
CA VAL A 211 -4.91 -3.49 2.38
C VAL A 211 -4.72 -3.78 0.89
N SER A 212 -5.68 -3.37 0.07
CA SER A 212 -5.66 -3.59 -1.38
C SER A 212 -5.14 -2.35 -2.09
N GLN A 213 -5.64 -1.17 -1.72
CA GLN A 213 -5.26 0.10 -2.34
C GLN A 213 -5.16 1.17 -1.26
N ILE A 214 -4.04 1.90 -1.22
CA ILE A 214 -3.87 3.04 -0.32
C ILE A 214 -3.31 4.20 -1.12
N LEU A 215 -3.92 5.37 -0.95
CA LEU A 215 -3.53 6.58 -1.67
C LEU A 215 -3.61 7.78 -0.74
N VAL A 216 -2.49 8.50 -0.63
CA VAL A 216 -2.45 9.88 -0.16
C VAL A 216 -2.30 10.78 -1.38
N LEU A 217 -3.20 11.75 -1.52
CA LEU A 217 -3.15 12.65 -2.68
C LEU A 217 -1.85 13.45 -2.67
N PRO A 218 -1.24 13.73 -3.84
CA PRO A 218 0.10 14.33 -3.92
C PRO A 218 0.33 15.57 -3.03
N PRO A 219 -0.59 16.56 -2.94
CA PRO A 219 -0.40 17.74 -2.10
C PRO A 219 -0.31 17.48 -0.58
N TYR A 220 -0.69 16.27 -0.17
CA TYR A 220 -0.75 15.85 1.23
C TYR A 220 0.21 14.71 1.56
N ARG A 221 1.08 14.30 0.63
CA ARG A 221 2.19 13.36 0.90
C ARG A 221 3.23 14.02 1.81
N GLY A 222 4.05 13.21 2.48
CA GLY A 222 5.09 13.69 3.40
C GLY A 222 4.59 14.32 4.71
N LYS A 223 3.27 14.23 4.99
CA LYS A 223 2.62 14.78 6.20
C LYS A 223 1.98 13.68 7.06
N GLN A 224 2.61 12.50 7.08
CA GLN A 224 2.22 11.31 7.85
C GLN A 224 0.80 10.74 7.61
N ASN A 225 0.05 11.28 6.65
CA ASN A 225 -1.32 10.81 6.37
C ASN A 225 -1.39 9.32 5.99
N GLY A 226 -0.38 8.80 5.29
CA GLY A 226 -0.29 7.39 4.93
C GLY A 226 -0.02 6.51 6.15
N PHE A 227 0.79 7.00 7.09
CA PHE A 227 1.06 6.34 8.37
C PHE A 227 -0.25 6.19 9.15
N HIS A 228 -0.97 7.29 9.38
CA HIS A 228 -2.24 7.28 10.12
C HIS A 228 -3.31 6.40 9.50
N LEU A 229 -3.42 6.40 8.16
CA LEU A 229 -4.31 5.49 7.44
C LEU A 229 -3.96 4.02 7.72
N LEU A 230 -2.66 3.67 7.67
CA LEU A 230 -2.21 2.31 7.91
C LEU A 230 -2.33 1.90 9.39
N GLU A 231 -1.95 2.78 10.31
CA GLU A 231 -2.07 2.60 11.76
C GLU A 231 -3.53 2.32 12.14
N THR A 232 -4.47 3.07 11.58
CA THR A 232 -5.90 2.88 11.81
C THR A 232 -6.39 1.49 11.39
N VAL A 233 -5.85 0.93 10.30
CA VAL A 233 -6.16 -0.44 9.86
C VAL A 233 -5.62 -1.46 10.87
N TYR A 234 -4.41 -1.25 11.40
CA TYR A 234 -3.83 -2.10 12.44
C TYR A 234 -4.63 -2.03 13.74
N GLN A 235 -5.01 -0.83 14.18
CA GLN A 235 -5.88 -0.65 15.35
C GLN A 235 -7.20 -1.38 15.16
N THR A 236 -7.84 -1.23 13.99
CA THR A 236 -9.09 -1.93 13.68
C THR A 236 -8.90 -3.46 13.69
N ALA A 237 -7.77 -3.97 13.19
CA ALA A 237 -7.44 -5.39 13.25
C ALA A 237 -7.28 -5.90 14.68
N VAL A 238 -6.67 -5.11 15.57
CA VAL A 238 -6.54 -5.41 17.01
C VAL A 238 -7.92 -5.43 17.67
N GLU A 239 -8.71 -4.37 17.51
CA GLU A 239 -10.05 -4.22 18.09
C GLU A 239 -10.98 -5.36 17.71
N ARG A 240 -10.95 -5.79 16.44
CA ARG A 240 -11.80 -6.87 15.92
C ARG A 240 -11.26 -8.27 16.20
N GLY A 241 -10.08 -8.40 16.80
CA GLY A 241 -9.43 -9.70 16.96
C GLY A 241 -9.11 -10.39 15.61
N SER A 242 -8.87 -9.60 14.55
CA SER A 242 -8.47 -10.14 13.25
C SER A 242 -7.17 -10.94 13.36
N PHE A 243 -7.00 -11.89 12.44
CA PHE A 243 -5.86 -12.80 12.43
C PHE A 243 -4.55 -12.07 12.15
N GLU A 244 -4.48 -11.28 11.10
CA GLU A 244 -3.31 -10.45 10.75
C GLU A 244 -3.71 -9.38 9.74
N VAL A 245 -2.84 -8.38 9.56
CA VAL A 245 -2.91 -7.42 8.46
C VAL A 245 -1.93 -7.83 7.37
N THR A 246 -2.41 -7.87 6.13
CA THR A 246 -1.61 -8.14 4.92
C THR A 246 -1.78 -6.99 3.93
N MET A 247 -0.90 -6.94 2.92
CA MET A 247 -1.03 -6.01 1.80
C MET A 247 -1.04 -6.79 0.49
N GLU A 248 -1.79 -6.30 -0.48
CA GLU A 248 -1.77 -6.76 -1.87
C GLU A 248 -0.69 -6.00 -2.60
N GLU A 249 0.40 -6.70 -2.96
CA GLU A 249 1.50 -6.18 -3.80
C GLU A 249 1.91 -4.72 -3.45
N PRO A 250 2.42 -4.46 -2.23
CA PRO A 250 2.75 -3.11 -1.81
C PRO A 250 3.83 -2.50 -2.72
N SER A 251 3.68 -1.22 -3.07
CA SER A 251 4.76 -0.46 -3.73
C SER A 251 5.96 -0.33 -2.79
N SER A 252 7.13 -0.02 -3.35
CA SER A 252 8.36 0.25 -2.57
C SER A 252 8.13 1.32 -1.49
N ASP A 253 7.51 2.45 -1.85
CA ASP A 253 7.17 3.53 -0.92
C ASP A 253 6.26 3.05 0.24
N LEU A 254 5.25 2.23 -0.07
CA LEU A 254 4.35 1.68 0.93
C LEU A 254 5.07 0.65 1.82
N GLN A 255 5.96 -0.16 1.23
CA GLN A 255 6.75 -1.13 1.96
C GLN A 255 7.70 -0.44 2.95
N VAL A 256 8.36 0.65 2.54
CA VAL A 256 9.20 1.48 3.43
C VAL A 256 8.38 2.07 4.57
N LEU A 257 7.22 2.67 4.28
CA LEU A 257 6.31 3.21 5.29
C LEU A 257 5.91 2.13 6.31
N ARG A 258 5.52 0.95 5.81
CA ARG A 258 5.11 -0.18 6.64
C ARG A 258 6.26 -0.70 7.50
N GLU A 259 7.47 -0.84 6.94
CA GLU A 259 8.65 -1.30 7.67
C GLU A 259 9.05 -0.32 8.77
N CYS A 260 8.96 0.99 8.53
CA CYS A 260 9.22 1.99 9.56
C CYS A 260 8.24 1.85 10.73
N MET A 261 6.94 1.81 10.43
CA MET A 261 5.87 1.68 11.43
C MET A 261 6.01 0.37 12.22
N ASP A 262 6.08 -0.77 11.53
CA ASP A 262 6.14 -2.08 12.15
C ASP A 262 7.44 -2.24 12.97
N THR A 263 8.58 -1.71 12.50
CA THR A 263 9.84 -1.74 13.26
C THR A 263 9.75 -0.93 14.55
N ALA A 264 9.12 0.25 14.53
CA ALA A 264 8.89 1.06 15.74
C ALA A 264 8.00 0.33 16.77
N LEU A 265 6.94 -0.34 16.31
CA LEU A 265 6.08 -1.17 17.16
C LEU A 265 6.86 -2.35 17.77
N LEU A 266 7.67 -3.03 16.95
CA LEU A 266 8.48 -4.18 17.37
C LEU A 266 9.57 -3.78 18.37
N LEU A 267 10.22 -2.63 18.18
CA LEU A 267 11.17 -2.05 19.14
C LEU A 267 10.52 -1.73 20.48
N SER A 268 9.22 -1.49 20.50
CA SER A 268 8.45 -1.23 21.72
C SER A 268 7.91 -2.50 22.40
N PHE A 269 8.13 -3.68 21.79
CA PHE A 269 7.58 -4.95 22.27
C PHE A 269 8.65 -5.81 22.98
N ASP A 270 8.52 -5.97 24.30
CA ASP A 270 9.55 -6.62 25.15
C ASP A 270 9.94 -8.06 24.73
N PRO A 271 9.02 -8.94 24.28
CA PRO A 271 9.40 -10.26 23.77
C PRO A 271 10.35 -10.18 22.56
N VAL A 272 10.17 -9.19 21.68
CA VAL A 272 11.07 -8.96 20.53
C VAL A 272 12.43 -8.49 21.02
N ARG A 273 12.49 -7.50 21.92
CA ARG A 273 13.76 -7.01 22.49
C ARG A 273 14.61 -8.15 23.07
N SER A 274 13.96 -9.04 23.82
CA SER A 274 14.61 -10.17 24.50
C SER A 274 15.25 -11.16 23.52
N GLU A 275 14.48 -11.63 22.52
CA GLU A 275 15.02 -12.56 21.52
C GLU A 275 16.04 -11.88 20.58
N LEU A 276 15.84 -10.60 20.27
CA LEU A 276 16.75 -9.83 19.41
C LEU A 276 18.13 -9.72 20.06
N GLN A 277 18.21 -9.40 21.35
CA GLN A 277 19.47 -9.38 22.09
C GLN A 277 20.20 -10.73 22.03
N MET A 278 19.47 -11.84 22.22
CA MET A 278 20.03 -13.19 22.12
C MET A 278 20.54 -13.49 20.70
N ALA A 279 19.81 -13.06 19.67
CA ALA A 279 20.21 -13.23 18.28
C ALA A 279 21.47 -12.42 17.97
N LEU A 280 21.55 -11.16 18.42
CA LEU A 280 22.69 -10.27 18.22
C LEU A 280 23.96 -10.78 18.91
N SER A 281 23.87 -11.30 20.15
CA SER A 281 25.03 -11.90 20.82
C SER A 281 25.58 -13.10 20.05
N LYS A 282 24.70 -13.95 19.49
CA LYS A 282 25.11 -15.06 18.62
C LYS A 282 25.69 -14.57 17.30
N PHE A 283 25.13 -13.50 16.74
CA PHE A 283 25.55 -12.91 15.47
C PHE A 283 27.00 -12.45 15.55
N LYS A 284 27.35 -11.60 16.54
CA LYS A 284 28.71 -11.09 16.76
C LYS A 284 29.75 -12.22 16.95
N LEU A 285 29.44 -13.20 17.79
CA LEU A 285 30.34 -14.34 18.01
C LEU A 285 30.58 -15.17 16.74
N ASN A 286 29.56 -15.32 15.89
CA ASN A 286 29.68 -16.17 14.69
C ASN A 286 30.27 -15.44 13.49
N SER A 287 30.11 -14.12 13.37
CA SER A 287 30.78 -13.33 12.31
C SER A 287 32.30 -13.38 12.44
N GLU A 288 32.84 -13.58 13.65
CA GLU A 288 34.28 -13.75 13.88
C GLU A 288 34.78 -15.16 13.51
N LEU A 289 33.92 -16.18 13.65
CA LEU A 289 34.28 -17.59 13.52
C LEU A 289 33.92 -18.19 12.16
N LYS A 290 32.98 -17.59 11.41
CA LYS A 290 32.41 -18.15 10.18
C LYS A 290 32.38 -17.09 9.07
N GLY A 291 32.79 -17.48 7.87
CA GLY A 291 32.77 -16.58 6.70
C GLY A 291 31.41 -16.43 6.00
N SER A 292 30.41 -17.28 6.28
CA SER A 292 29.09 -17.19 5.62
C SER A 292 28.00 -17.98 6.36
N ILE A 293 26.74 -17.57 6.21
CA ILE A 293 25.56 -18.22 6.78
C ILE A 293 25.07 -19.39 5.91
N VAL A 294 25.20 -20.62 6.43
CA VAL A 294 24.69 -21.83 5.77
C VAL A 294 23.23 -22.15 6.17
N ASN A 295 22.84 -21.85 7.41
CA ASN A 295 21.50 -22.13 7.95
C ASN A 295 20.93 -20.90 8.67
N PHE A 296 20.14 -20.07 8.00
CA PHE A 296 19.61 -18.80 8.54
C PHE A 296 18.74 -18.93 9.82
N LYS A 297 18.15 -20.11 10.09
CA LYS A 297 17.15 -20.29 11.16
C LYS A 297 17.56 -19.83 12.57
N PRO A 298 18.80 -20.03 13.06
CA PRO A 298 19.22 -19.58 14.39
C PRO A 298 19.24 -18.06 14.56
N TRP A 299 19.17 -17.30 13.45
CA TRP A 299 19.17 -15.85 13.40
C TRP A 299 17.78 -15.26 13.14
N MET A 300 16.76 -16.10 13.02
CA MET A 300 15.36 -15.69 12.85
C MET A 300 14.62 -15.73 14.19
N PRO A 301 13.53 -14.95 14.35
CA PRO A 301 12.71 -15.01 15.55
C PRO A 301 12.12 -16.41 15.73
N SER A 302 11.93 -16.81 16.98
CA SER A 302 11.34 -18.12 17.29
C SER A 302 9.92 -18.24 16.72
N PRO A 303 9.45 -19.45 16.37
CA PRO A 303 8.05 -19.63 15.95
C PRO A 303 7.04 -19.15 16.99
N ALA A 304 7.38 -19.20 18.28
CA ALA A 304 6.56 -18.69 19.36
C ALA A 304 6.50 -17.15 19.34
N LEU A 305 7.62 -16.47 19.11
CA LEU A 305 7.66 -15.02 18.97
C LEU A 305 6.91 -14.54 17.72
N VAL A 306 7.08 -15.23 16.59
CA VAL A 306 6.32 -14.94 15.36
C VAL A 306 4.81 -14.99 15.62
N GLU A 307 4.35 -16.01 16.34
CA GLU A 307 2.94 -16.15 16.69
C GLU A 307 2.48 -15.07 17.68
N ASN A 308 3.31 -14.73 18.68
CA ASN A 308 2.99 -13.68 19.65
C ASN A 308 2.88 -12.30 18.99
N VAL A 309 3.83 -11.95 18.11
CA VAL A 309 3.79 -10.71 17.31
C VAL A 309 2.54 -10.67 16.44
N ARG A 310 2.21 -11.76 15.75
CA ARG A 310 0.99 -11.86 14.93
C ARG A 310 -0.27 -11.66 15.78
N GLN A 311 -0.36 -12.31 16.94
CA GLN A 311 -1.54 -12.23 17.80
C GLN A 311 -1.74 -10.82 18.38
N THR A 312 -0.66 -10.19 18.83
CA THR A 312 -0.68 -8.93 19.58
C THR A 312 -0.65 -7.71 18.66
N LEU A 313 0.30 -7.68 17.72
CA LEU A 313 0.57 -6.53 16.84
C LEU A 313 -0.06 -6.68 15.45
N LYS A 314 -0.64 -7.85 15.14
CA LYS A 314 -1.27 -8.15 13.83
C LYS A 314 -0.31 -8.11 12.64
N ILE A 315 1.00 -8.01 12.87
CA ILE A 315 2.04 -8.07 11.84
C ILE A 315 2.11 -9.51 11.30
N CYS A 316 1.96 -9.67 9.99
CA CYS A 316 2.06 -10.99 9.35
C CYS A 316 3.51 -11.51 9.38
N LYS A 317 3.67 -12.83 9.30
CA LYS A 317 4.99 -13.48 9.42
C LYS A 317 6.04 -12.91 8.44
N THR A 318 5.67 -12.75 7.17
CA THR A 318 6.58 -12.27 6.13
C THR A 318 7.08 -10.86 6.46
N GLN A 319 6.16 -9.98 6.85
CA GLN A 319 6.51 -8.62 7.26
C GLN A 319 7.40 -8.60 8.51
N PHE A 320 7.09 -9.43 9.52
CA PHE A 320 7.93 -9.51 10.72
C PHE A 320 9.36 -9.97 10.38
N HIS A 321 9.52 -10.87 9.40
CA HIS A 321 10.86 -11.26 8.93
C HIS A 321 11.62 -10.11 8.25
N TYR A 322 10.97 -9.26 7.45
CA TYR A 322 11.59 -8.08 6.87
C TYR A 322 12.02 -7.10 7.96
N CYS A 323 11.11 -6.75 8.88
CA CYS A 323 11.44 -5.89 10.02
C CYS A 323 12.53 -6.50 10.91
N TRP A 324 12.61 -7.82 11.04
CA TRP A 324 13.67 -8.48 11.79
C TRP A 324 15.07 -8.26 11.17
N GLN A 325 15.17 -8.26 9.84
CA GLN A 325 16.42 -7.89 9.16
C GLN A 325 16.82 -6.45 9.48
N VAL A 326 15.85 -5.53 9.39
CA VAL A 326 16.05 -4.11 9.74
C VAL A 326 16.51 -3.96 11.19
N LEU A 327 15.85 -4.64 12.13
CA LEU A 327 16.24 -4.64 13.54
C LEU A 327 17.68 -5.11 13.75
N ILE A 328 18.10 -6.20 13.10
CA ILE A 328 19.49 -6.66 13.17
C ILE A 328 20.43 -5.58 12.61
N TYR A 329 20.12 -5.05 11.43
CA TYR A 329 20.92 -4.03 10.75
C TYR A 329 21.15 -2.80 11.63
N LEU A 330 20.07 -2.25 12.22
CA LEU A 330 20.13 -1.10 13.13
C LEU A 330 21.09 -1.28 14.30
N HIS A 331 21.22 -2.51 14.80
CA HIS A 331 22.08 -2.82 15.95
C HIS A 331 23.53 -3.13 15.56
N ILE A 332 23.81 -3.42 14.29
CA ILE A 332 25.17 -3.70 13.82
C ILE A 332 25.79 -2.49 13.10
N MET A 333 24.99 -1.65 12.44
CA MET A 333 25.49 -0.56 11.58
C MET A 333 26.32 0.50 12.32
N GLY A 334 26.14 0.69 13.62
CA GLY A 334 26.88 1.69 14.41
C GLY A 334 28.37 1.37 14.62
N ASP A 335 28.74 0.09 14.72
CA ASP A 335 30.10 -0.35 15.10
C ASP A 335 30.62 -1.54 14.25
N ALA A 336 29.97 -1.85 13.13
CA ALA A 336 30.27 -3.07 12.38
C ALA A 336 31.57 -2.98 11.58
N GLU A 337 32.50 -3.89 11.90
CA GLU A 337 33.58 -4.28 10.98
C GLU A 337 32.99 -4.84 9.67
N GLU A 338 33.71 -4.69 8.55
CA GLU A 338 33.33 -5.18 7.22
C GLU A 338 32.89 -6.67 7.22
N LYS A 339 33.49 -7.48 8.11
CA LYS A 339 33.13 -8.89 8.31
C LYS A 339 31.71 -9.09 8.86
N VAL A 340 31.24 -8.19 9.71
CA VAL A 340 29.89 -8.25 10.30
C VAL A 340 28.85 -7.88 9.25
N LEU A 341 29.14 -6.86 8.43
CA LEU A 341 28.28 -6.43 7.32
C LEU A 341 28.19 -7.51 6.23
N SER A 342 29.30 -8.10 5.81
CA SER A 342 29.30 -9.21 4.84
C SER A 342 28.58 -10.46 5.37
N PHE A 343 28.71 -10.74 6.67
CA PHE A 343 27.95 -11.82 7.32
C PHE A 343 26.43 -11.53 7.29
N PHE A 344 26.02 -10.28 7.50
CA PHE A 344 24.62 -9.84 7.39
C PHE A 344 24.10 -9.90 5.95
N GLN A 345 24.86 -9.43 4.96
CA GLN A 345 24.50 -9.58 3.54
C GLN A 345 24.27 -11.04 3.18
N SER A 346 25.10 -11.96 3.71
CA SER A 346 24.89 -13.40 3.50
C SER A 346 23.59 -13.93 4.12
N LEU A 347 23.08 -13.32 5.20
CA LEU A 347 21.78 -13.62 5.80
C LEU A 347 20.65 -13.19 4.85
N VAL A 348 20.68 -11.93 4.41
CA VAL A 348 19.67 -11.31 3.54
C VAL A 348 19.60 -12.07 2.21
N ALA A 349 20.74 -12.30 1.57
CA ALA A 349 20.82 -13.07 0.33
C ALA A 349 20.24 -14.48 0.47
N ARG A 350 20.50 -15.16 1.61
CA ARG A 350 19.93 -16.49 1.84
C ARG A 350 18.41 -16.45 2.02
N MET A 351 17.87 -15.44 2.68
CA MET A 351 16.44 -15.28 2.87
C MET A 351 15.73 -15.02 1.55
N LEU A 352 16.20 -14.03 0.78
CA LEU A 352 15.66 -13.71 -0.54
C LEU A 352 15.73 -14.92 -1.47
N ARG A 353 16.83 -15.70 -1.44
CA ARG A 353 16.94 -16.92 -2.25
C ARG A 353 15.88 -17.95 -1.89
N LEU A 354 15.50 -18.07 -0.61
CA LEU A 354 14.42 -18.95 -0.19
C LEU A 354 13.03 -18.44 -0.55
N GLU A 355 12.85 -17.13 -0.67
CA GLU A 355 11.61 -16.51 -1.12
C GLU A 355 11.42 -16.72 -2.63
N VAL A 356 12.45 -16.46 -3.43
CA VAL A 356 12.43 -16.60 -4.89
C VAL A 356 12.36 -18.07 -5.32
N PHE A 357 13.26 -18.92 -4.81
CA PHE A 357 13.40 -20.31 -5.29
C PHE A 357 12.69 -21.35 -4.42
N GLY A 358 12.15 -20.94 -3.28
CA GLY A 358 11.63 -21.87 -2.29
C GLY A 358 12.74 -22.71 -1.63
N ASN A 359 12.35 -23.64 -0.76
CA ASN A 359 13.28 -24.61 -0.19
C ASN A 359 13.50 -25.72 -1.22
N SER A 360 14.71 -26.18 -1.51
CA SER A 360 15.01 -27.23 -2.52
C SER A 360 14.30 -28.59 -2.32
N LYS A 361 13.52 -28.75 -1.24
CA LYS A 361 12.55 -29.84 -1.02
C LYS A 361 11.13 -29.54 -1.55
N SER A 362 10.89 -28.40 -2.20
CA SER A 362 9.59 -27.86 -2.61
C SER A 362 8.98 -28.54 -3.84
N VAL A 363 9.73 -29.37 -4.56
CA VAL A 363 9.20 -30.18 -5.68
C VAL A 363 8.08 -31.14 -5.23
N ALA A 364 7.92 -31.38 -3.92
CA ALA A 364 6.86 -32.22 -3.36
C ALA A 364 5.60 -31.46 -2.86
N VAL A 365 5.48 -30.14 -3.09
CA VAL A 365 4.44 -29.28 -2.48
C VAL A 365 3.01 -29.57 -2.97
N GLY A 366 2.84 -30.32 -4.06
CA GLY A 366 1.53 -30.69 -4.58
C GLY A 366 0.79 -31.83 -3.84
N LYS A 367 1.47 -32.63 -3.00
CA LYS A 367 0.86 -33.90 -2.52
C LYS A 367 -0.22 -33.77 -1.45
N ASN A 368 -0.27 -32.67 -0.70
CA ASN A 368 -1.14 -32.54 0.50
C ASN A 368 -1.99 -31.26 0.53
N LYS A 369 -1.97 -30.45 -0.54
CA LYS A 369 -2.82 -29.27 -0.66
C LYS A 369 -4.08 -29.69 -1.41
N MET A 370 -5.23 -29.53 -0.79
CA MET A 370 -6.52 -29.76 -1.42
C MET A 370 -7.20 -28.41 -1.66
N LEU A 371 -7.79 -28.27 -2.85
CA LEU A 371 -8.67 -27.18 -3.23
C LEU A 371 -10.10 -27.70 -3.14
N LEU A 372 -10.96 -26.99 -2.44
CA LEU A 372 -12.39 -27.23 -2.39
C LEU A 372 -13.07 -26.01 -2.96
N ASP A 373 -13.77 -26.17 -4.07
CA ASP A 373 -14.63 -25.12 -4.59
C ASP A 373 -15.78 -24.88 -3.61
N VAL A 374 -16.07 -23.61 -3.37
CA VAL A 374 -17.14 -23.14 -2.49
C VAL A 374 -18.03 -22.24 -3.32
N GLU A 375 -19.33 -22.50 -3.25
CA GLU A 375 -20.33 -21.63 -3.88
C GLU A 375 -20.31 -20.26 -3.18
N ASN A 376 -20.26 -19.20 -3.99
CA ASN A 376 -20.39 -17.83 -3.53
C ASN A 376 -21.79 -17.32 -3.87
N GLU A 377 -22.48 -16.72 -2.90
CA GLU A 377 -23.82 -16.13 -3.11
C GLU A 377 -23.76 -14.72 -3.70
N HIS A 378 -22.58 -14.12 -3.81
CA HIS A 378 -22.41 -12.71 -4.17
C HIS A 378 -22.05 -12.47 -5.64
N ASP A 379 -21.57 -13.47 -6.38
CA ASP A 379 -21.25 -13.38 -7.81
C ASP A 379 -21.20 -14.77 -8.51
N SER A 380 -20.85 -14.78 -9.80
CA SER A 380 -20.61 -16.01 -10.57
C SER A 380 -19.16 -16.49 -10.55
N SER A 381 -18.29 -15.92 -9.69
CA SER A 381 -16.88 -16.30 -9.63
C SER A 381 -16.68 -17.55 -8.77
N ARG A 382 -15.76 -18.42 -9.20
CA ARG A 382 -15.42 -19.61 -8.44
C ARG A 382 -14.59 -19.21 -7.23
N THR A 383 -15.13 -19.39 -6.02
CA THR A 383 -14.36 -19.26 -4.78
C THR A 383 -13.82 -20.63 -4.39
N PHE A 384 -12.60 -20.70 -3.85
CA PHE A 384 -12.01 -21.96 -3.40
C PHE A 384 -11.38 -21.82 -2.00
N MET A 385 -11.48 -22.88 -1.21
CA MET A 385 -10.73 -23.06 0.03
C MET A 385 -9.53 -23.98 -0.24
N MET A 386 -8.32 -23.49 0.07
CA MET A 386 -7.13 -24.33 0.09
C MET A 386 -6.82 -24.78 1.51
N PHE A 387 -6.78 -26.08 1.75
CA PHE A 387 -6.35 -26.64 3.04
C PHE A 387 -5.24 -27.66 2.86
N LYS A 388 -4.42 -27.81 3.92
CA LYS A 388 -3.31 -28.75 3.95
C LYS A 388 -3.68 -29.92 4.84
N VAL A 389 -3.82 -31.11 4.26
CA VAL A 389 -4.08 -32.34 5.02
C VAL A 389 -2.77 -32.82 5.64
N LYS A 390 -2.74 -33.01 6.97
CA LYS A 390 -1.65 -33.74 7.61
C LYS A 390 -1.85 -35.22 7.29
N PRO A 391 -0.85 -35.93 6.72
CA PRO A 391 -1.01 -37.35 6.46
C PRO A 391 -1.24 -38.08 7.79
N SER A 392 -2.36 -38.80 7.89
CA SER A 392 -2.62 -39.70 9.00
C SER A 392 -1.58 -40.83 8.95
N PRO A 393 -1.04 -41.29 10.09
CA PRO A 393 -0.15 -42.46 10.11
C PRO A 393 -0.99 -43.71 9.83
N GLY A 394 -1.20 -44.03 8.55
CA GLY A 394 -1.82 -45.29 8.12
C GLY A 394 -2.89 -45.12 7.05
N ASN A 395 -2.47 -45.10 5.79
CA ASN A 395 -2.93 -45.98 4.70
C ASN A 395 -2.54 -45.35 3.36
N GLY A 396 -1.72 -46.08 2.61
CA GLY A 396 -1.35 -45.73 1.25
C GLY A 396 -2.51 -46.00 0.30
N SER A 397 -3.11 -44.93 -0.23
CA SER A 397 -3.83 -45.00 -1.49
C SER A 397 -3.55 -43.71 -2.27
N ASN A 398 -2.75 -43.85 -3.33
CA ASN A 398 -2.44 -42.80 -4.29
C ASN A 398 -3.72 -42.38 -5.05
N GLY A 399 -4.36 -41.29 -4.64
CA GLY A 399 -5.34 -40.58 -5.46
C GLY A 399 -4.65 -39.50 -6.27
N VAL A 400 -4.23 -39.80 -7.50
CA VAL A 400 -3.76 -38.80 -8.46
C VAL A 400 -5.00 -38.20 -9.13
N VAL A 401 -5.31 -36.93 -8.86
CA VAL A 401 -6.26 -36.16 -9.67
C VAL A 401 -5.44 -35.25 -10.59
N LYS A 402 -5.63 -35.44 -11.90
CA LYS A 402 -4.99 -34.64 -12.97
C LYS A 402 -5.47 -33.19 -12.88
N VAL A 403 -4.53 -32.26 -12.92
CA VAL A 403 -4.79 -30.84 -13.16
C VAL A 403 -4.73 -30.64 -14.67
N ASP A 404 -5.82 -30.17 -15.27
CA ASP A 404 -5.87 -29.86 -16.71
C ASP A 404 -4.93 -28.71 -17.05
N ALA A 405 -4.17 -28.92 -18.12
CA ALA A 405 -3.19 -27.99 -18.65
C ALA A 405 -3.87 -26.95 -19.53
N TYR A 406 -4.06 -25.74 -19.01
CA TYR A 406 -4.30 -24.55 -19.81
C TYR A 406 -3.42 -23.45 -19.24
N PHE A 407 -2.33 -23.14 -19.94
CA PHE A 407 -1.46 -21.96 -19.92
C PHE A 407 -0.06 -22.42 -20.35
N LYS A 408 0.14 -22.56 -21.66
CA LYS A 408 1.46 -22.70 -22.27
C LYS A 408 1.48 -21.97 -23.60
N GLU A 409 1.55 -20.65 -23.53
CA GLU A 409 2.18 -19.82 -24.55
C GLU A 409 2.88 -18.67 -23.82
N ALA A 410 4.22 -18.71 -23.80
CA ALA A 410 5.11 -17.62 -24.24
C ALA A 410 6.52 -17.73 -23.64
N VAL A 411 7.49 -17.52 -24.54
CA VAL A 411 8.92 -17.16 -24.39
C VAL A 411 9.92 -18.29 -24.11
N ASP A 412 10.71 -18.61 -25.14
CA ASP A 412 11.98 -19.35 -25.11
C ASP A 412 13.08 -18.53 -24.39
N THR A 413 13.01 -18.45 -23.06
CA THR A 413 14.16 -18.11 -22.21
C THR A 413 14.23 -19.11 -21.08
N ASP A 414 15.44 -19.57 -20.76
CA ASP A 414 15.66 -20.59 -19.72
C ASP A 414 15.11 -20.10 -18.37
N PRO A 415 14.08 -20.75 -17.79
CA PRO A 415 13.42 -20.30 -16.56
C PRO A 415 14.38 -20.15 -15.38
N GLU A 416 15.49 -20.89 -15.36
CA GLU A 416 16.51 -20.79 -14.31
C GLU A 416 17.33 -19.50 -14.42
N THR A 417 17.63 -19.05 -15.65
CA THR A 417 18.39 -17.81 -15.89
C THR A 417 17.57 -16.58 -15.51
N ASN A 418 16.30 -16.52 -15.91
CA ASN A 418 15.41 -15.41 -15.53
C ASN A 418 15.20 -15.30 -14.01
N ALA A 419 15.16 -16.44 -13.31
CA ALA A 419 14.97 -16.46 -11.86
C ALA A 419 16.25 -16.04 -11.09
N GLU A 420 17.44 -16.37 -11.60
CA GLU A 420 18.70 -15.90 -11.02
C GLU A 420 18.90 -14.40 -11.28
N ASP A 421 18.57 -13.88 -12.47
CA ASP A 421 18.63 -12.45 -12.75
C ASP A 421 17.66 -11.66 -11.84
N ALA A 422 16.41 -12.12 -11.69
CA ALA A 422 15.43 -11.53 -10.78
C ALA A 422 15.88 -11.59 -9.31
N PHE A 423 16.57 -12.67 -8.91
CA PHE A 423 17.14 -12.77 -7.57
C PHE A 423 18.25 -11.75 -7.32
N GLN A 424 19.13 -11.51 -8.30
CA GLN A 424 20.19 -10.51 -8.18
C GLN A 424 19.62 -9.08 -8.12
N GLU A 425 18.57 -8.80 -8.90
CA GLU A 425 17.85 -7.53 -8.86
C GLU A 425 17.21 -7.29 -7.49
N LEU A 426 16.42 -8.24 -6.99
CA LEU A 426 15.79 -8.15 -5.66
C LEU A 426 16.81 -8.04 -4.51
N LEU A 427 17.97 -8.70 -4.64
CA LEU A 427 19.04 -8.59 -3.65
C LEU A 427 19.61 -7.17 -3.62
N LYS A 428 19.86 -6.59 -4.79
CA LYS A 428 20.36 -5.23 -4.91
C LYS A 428 19.34 -4.22 -4.37
N GLU A 429 18.07 -4.36 -4.74
CA GLU A 429 16.97 -3.52 -4.22
C GLU A 429 16.90 -3.62 -2.70
N ARG A 430 16.92 -4.83 -2.13
CA ARG A 430 16.85 -5.00 -0.68
C ARG A 430 18.08 -4.46 0.05
N GLU A 431 19.27 -4.58 -0.55
CA GLU A 431 20.48 -3.96 -0.02
C GLU A 431 20.38 -2.43 -0.06
N GLU A 432 19.82 -1.86 -1.12
CA GLU A 432 19.55 -0.42 -1.21
C GLU A 432 18.50 0.02 -0.19
N GLU A 433 17.40 -0.71 0.01
CA GLU A 433 16.39 -0.41 1.03
C GLU A 433 16.95 -0.40 2.46
N ILE A 434 17.84 -1.36 2.77
CA ILE A 434 18.47 -1.47 4.08
C ILE A 434 19.58 -0.41 4.25
N ASN A 435 20.39 -0.16 3.21
CA ASN A 435 21.57 0.72 3.28
C ASN A 435 21.27 2.20 3.01
N GLN A 436 20.31 2.51 2.14
CA GLN A 436 19.79 3.87 2.03
C GLN A 436 19.10 4.12 3.37
N GLY A 437 19.74 4.95 4.19
CA GLY A 437 19.27 5.34 5.52
C GLY A 437 17.95 6.12 5.47
N HIS A 438 16.89 5.51 4.95
CA HIS A 438 15.54 5.93 5.20
C HIS A 438 15.17 5.44 6.60
N ILE A 439 15.41 4.16 6.93
CA ILE A 439 14.91 3.61 8.20
C ILE A 439 15.74 4.04 9.44
N ALA A 440 17.07 4.09 9.37
CA ALA A 440 17.91 4.37 10.55
C ALA A 440 17.84 5.84 11.05
N PRO A 441 17.88 6.87 10.18
CA PRO A 441 17.59 8.25 10.57
C PRO A 441 16.13 8.46 10.98
N LEU A 442 15.19 7.74 10.36
CA LEU A 442 13.79 7.64 10.79
C LEU A 442 13.62 6.78 12.05
N LEU A 443 14.67 6.34 12.75
CA LEU A 443 14.58 5.67 14.06
C LEU A 443 15.58 6.24 15.07
N GLY A 444 16.30 7.32 14.72
CA GLY A 444 17.23 8.01 15.62
C GLY A 444 18.60 7.36 15.80
N TYR A 445 19.07 6.49 14.90
CA TYR A 445 20.39 5.85 14.99
C TYR A 445 21.41 6.51 14.05
N GLY A 446 22.33 7.32 14.62
CA GLY A 446 23.47 7.95 13.93
C GLY A 446 24.47 8.58 14.91
N HIS A 447 25.77 8.42 14.64
CA HIS A 447 26.90 8.84 15.50
C HIS A 447 26.90 10.33 15.84
N GLY A 448 27.08 10.65 17.13
CA GLY A 448 27.70 11.90 17.55
C GLY A 448 26.84 13.16 17.58
N VAL A 449 25.55 13.07 17.91
CA VAL A 449 24.77 14.20 18.48
C VAL A 449 23.86 13.63 19.56
N SER A 450 23.74 14.33 20.69
CA SER A 450 22.88 13.98 21.82
C SER A 450 21.51 13.45 21.37
N SER A 451 21.20 12.20 21.75
CA SER A 451 19.89 11.52 21.69
C SER A 451 18.87 12.13 20.71
N PRO A 452 18.67 11.54 19.52
CA PRO A 452 17.58 11.95 18.66
C PRO A 452 16.45 10.93 18.77
N CYS A 453 15.71 11.01 19.88
CA CYS A 453 14.29 10.65 19.88
C CYS A 453 13.50 11.85 19.31
N SER A 454 13.93 12.42 18.16
CA SER A 454 13.57 13.80 17.81
C SER A 454 13.53 14.13 16.31
N SER A 455 13.68 13.17 15.41
CA SER A 455 13.54 13.38 13.95
C SER A 455 12.37 12.57 13.34
N LEU A 456 11.42 12.18 14.20
CA LEU A 456 10.44 11.12 13.92
C LEU A 456 9.03 11.44 14.43
N TYR A 457 8.76 12.70 14.77
CA TYR A 457 7.46 13.13 15.28
C TYR A 457 6.82 14.13 14.34
#